data_AF-A0A060CD69-F1
#
_entry.id   AF-A0A060CD69-F1
#
_cell.length_a   1.000
_cell.length_b   1.000
_cell.length_c   1.000
_cell.angle_alpha   90.00
_cell.angle_beta   90.00
_cell.angle_gamma   90.00
#
_symmetry.space_group_name_H-M   'P 1'
#
loop_
_entity.id
_entity.type
_entity.pdbx_description
1 polymer ?
#
loop_
_entity_poly.entity_id
_entity_poly.type
_entity_poly.pdbx_seq_one_letter_code
_entity_poly.pdbx_strand_id
1 'polypeptide(L)'
;KTLQVVYGGFAAGHGGPPDGSAQQASIGRATWRRDGFVSLSNAATKTSGTPGAVTTKALQPDGTSLHVNATVHSGGSLRVEAIDPGTGKPVEGLDKSAAVPVSGDQLDTTIHWKDVDLSKIGDRQVALKFYLSGVDLYAFWFDGDRPAGGR
;
A
#
# COMPACT_ATOMS: atom_id res chain seq x y z
N LYS A 1 6.20 4.09 13.20
CA LYS A 1 6.28 5.58 13.08
C LYS A 1 4.90 6.16 12.77
N THR A 2 4.63 7.36 13.26
CA THR A 2 3.33 8.06 13.19
C THR A 2 3.54 9.38 12.47
N LEU A 3 2.69 9.73 11.50
CA LEU A 3 2.73 11.03 10.83
C LEU A 3 2.05 12.05 11.76
N GLN A 4 2.74 13.15 12.06
CA GLN A 4 2.16 14.25 12.83
C GLN A 4 2.01 15.47 11.93
N VAL A 5 0.83 16.09 11.96
CA VAL A 5 0.57 17.35 11.26
C VAL A 5 0.11 18.37 12.29
N VAL A 6 0.84 19.49 12.35
CA VAL A 6 0.43 20.68 13.09
C VAL A 6 -0.31 21.58 12.12
N TYR A 7 -1.53 21.99 12.47
CA TYR A 7 -2.38 22.80 11.59
C TYR A 7 -3.02 23.96 12.36
N GLY A 8 -3.25 25.07 11.67
CA GLY A 8 -4.03 26.20 12.19
C GLY A 8 -5.49 26.07 11.78
N GLY A 9 -6.40 26.45 12.67
CA GLY A 9 -7.83 26.53 12.38
C GLY A 9 -8.40 27.86 12.82
N PHE A 10 -9.32 28.41 12.02
CA PHE A 10 -10.05 29.65 12.32
C PHE A 10 -11.54 29.32 12.48
N ALA A 11 -12.17 29.87 13.52
CA ALA A 11 -13.61 29.76 13.74
C ALA A 11 -14.37 30.78 12.87
N ALA A 12 -14.23 30.66 11.55
CA ALA A 12 -14.90 31.52 10.58
C ALA A 12 -15.20 30.76 9.28
N GLY A 13 -16.23 31.19 8.55
CA GLY A 13 -16.45 30.72 7.18
C GLY A 13 -15.35 31.24 6.24
N HIS A 14 -15.31 30.71 5.02
CA HIS A 14 -14.28 31.08 4.04
C HIS A 14 -14.24 32.58 3.67
N GLY A 15 -15.32 33.33 3.93
CA GLY A 15 -15.38 34.79 3.75
C GLY A 15 -15.06 35.61 5.01
N GLY A 16 -14.65 34.96 6.10
CA GLY A 16 -14.58 35.59 7.41
C GLY A 16 -15.93 35.68 8.11
N PRO A 17 -15.98 36.26 9.32
CA PRO A 17 -17.21 36.42 10.06
C PRO A 17 -18.06 37.55 9.46
N PRO A 18 -19.36 37.32 9.20
CA PRO A 18 -20.23 38.26 8.49
C PRO A 18 -20.48 39.58 9.26
N ASP A 19 -20.23 39.60 10.56
CA ASP A 19 -20.35 40.77 11.43
C ASP A 19 -19.04 41.56 11.59
N GLY A 20 -17.95 41.13 10.92
CA GLY A 20 -16.64 41.78 11.04
C GLY A 20 -15.93 41.54 12.37
N SER A 21 -16.42 40.61 13.19
CA SER A 21 -15.79 40.25 14.47
C SER A 21 -14.38 39.66 14.29
N ALA A 22 -13.57 39.70 15.35
CA ALA A 22 -12.25 39.10 15.33
C ALA A 22 -12.34 37.56 15.17
N GLN A 23 -11.54 37.01 14.26
CA GLN A 23 -11.46 35.56 14.08
C GLN A 23 -10.74 34.92 15.27
N GLN A 24 -11.33 33.89 15.85
CA GLN A 24 -10.64 33.06 16.82
C GLN A 24 -9.77 32.04 16.08
N ALA A 25 -8.47 32.05 16.35
CA ALA A 25 -7.52 31.10 15.78
C ALA A 25 -7.02 30.14 16.87
N SER A 26 -6.76 28.89 16.49
CA SER A 26 -6.11 27.91 17.35
C SER A 26 -5.14 27.05 16.54
N ILE A 27 -4.19 26.43 17.24
CA ILE A 27 -3.27 25.44 16.68
C ILE A 27 -3.70 24.07 17.18
N GLY A 28 -3.90 23.14 16.25
CA GLY A 28 -4.17 21.74 16.51
C GLY A 28 -3.01 20.85 16.08
N ARG A 29 -2.97 19.64 16.65
CA ARG A 29 -2.07 18.57 16.20
C ARG A 29 -2.89 17.33 15.86
N ALA A 30 -2.82 16.89 14.61
CA ALA A 30 -3.31 15.59 14.17
C ALA A 30 -2.17 14.57 14.17
N THR A 31 -2.49 13.32 14.45
CA THR A 31 -1.53 12.21 14.44
C THR A 31 -2.16 11.01 13.72
N TRP A 32 -1.49 10.48 12.71
CA TRP A 32 -1.95 9.36 11.88
C TRP A 32 -0.94 8.22 11.83
N ARG A 33 -1.41 6.98 11.70
CA ARG A 33 -0.52 5.85 11.42
C ARG A 33 0.21 6.09 10.09
N ARG A 34 1.50 5.72 10.02
CA ARG A 34 2.20 5.66 8.72
C ARG A 34 1.43 4.69 7.82
N ASP A 35 1.32 5.02 6.54
CA ASP A 35 0.63 4.19 5.55
C ASP A 35 -0.86 3.96 5.87
N GLY A 36 -1.55 5.00 6.38
CA GLY A 36 -2.98 4.90 6.75
C GLY A 36 -3.87 6.02 6.27
N PHE A 37 -3.36 6.90 5.40
CA PHE A 37 -4.08 8.11 5.00
C PHE A 37 -4.94 7.89 3.74
N VAL A 38 -4.38 7.22 2.73
CA VAL A 38 -5.06 6.93 1.45
C VAL A 38 -4.73 5.49 1.05
N SER A 39 -5.69 4.80 0.44
CA SER A 39 -5.53 3.47 -0.14
C SER A 39 -5.84 3.47 -1.63
N LEU A 40 -5.22 2.53 -2.35
CA LEU A 40 -5.71 2.08 -3.64
C LEU A 40 -6.77 0.99 -3.41
N SER A 41 -8.01 1.27 -3.80
CA SER A 41 -9.15 0.42 -3.48
C SER A 41 -9.72 -0.28 -4.70
N ASN A 42 -10.00 -1.58 -4.57
CA ASN A 42 -10.88 -2.32 -5.48
C ASN A 42 -12.10 -2.82 -4.70
N ALA A 43 -13.29 -2.34 -5.07
CA ALA A 43 -14.55 -2.62 -4.38
C ALA A 43 -15.26 -3.90 -4.85
N ALA A 44 -14.58 -4.79 -5.60
CA ALA A 44 -15.19 -6.05 -6.00
C ALA A 44 -15.51 -6.92 -4.77
N THR A 45 -16.61 -7.66 -4.84
CA THR A 45 -17.06 -8.61 -3.84
C THR A 45 -17.12 -10.00 -4.46
N LYS A 46 -17.45 -11.03 -3.67
CA LYS A 46 -17.70 -12.38 -4.19
C LYS A 46 -18.81 -12.44 -5.25
N THR A 47 -19.74 -11.50 -5.25
CA THR A 47 -20.97 -11.57 -6.06
C THR A 47 -21.15 -10.40 -7.04
N SER A 48 -20.26 -9.40 -7.02
CA SER A 48 -20.39 -8.19 -7.84
C SER A 48 -19.04 -7.49 -8.01
N GLY A 49 -18.87 -6.80 -9.15
CA GLY A 49 -17.65 -6.06 -9.50
C GLY A 49 -16.58 -6.92 -10.15
N THR A 50 -15.57 -6.27 -10.72
CA THR A 50 -14.48 -6.92 -11.45
C THR A 50 -13.17 -6.78 -10.66
N PRO A 51 -12.43 -7.88 -10.44
CA PRO A 51 -11.06 -7.79 -9.91
C PRO A 51 -10.20 -6.84 -10.75
N GLY A 52 -9.37 -6.05 -10.08
CA GLY A 52 -8.45 -5.12 -10.70
C GLY A 52 -7.01 -5.63 -10.69
N ALA A 53 -6.16 -4.99 -11.50
CA ALA A 53 -4.73 -5.13 -11.39
C ALA A 53 -4.02 -3.77 -11.55
N VAL A 54 -2.93 -3.57 -10.83
CA VAL A 54 -2.04 -2.42 -10.98
C VAL A 54 -0.60 -2.91 -11.08
N THR A 55 0.18 -2.29 -11.97
CA THR A 55 1.59 -2.60 -12.15
C THR A 55 2.41 -1.37 -11.78
N THR A 56 3.48 -1.57 -11.00
CA THR A 56 4.41 -0.50 -10.67
C THR A 56 5.29 -0.14 -11.87
N LYS A 57 6.04 0.96 -11.76
CA LYS A 57 7.26 1.13 -12.57
C LYS A 57 8.28 0.05 -12.19
N ALA A 58 9.35 -0.09 -12.98
CA ALA A 58 10.49 -0.91 -12.59
C ALA A 58 11.09 -0.41 -11.27
N LEU A 59 11.38 -1.34 -10.37
CA LEU A 59 11.94 -1.12 -9.04
C LEU A 59 13.10 -2.10 -8.86
N GLN A 60 14.11 -1.70 -8.09
CA GLN A 60 15.14 -2.63 -7.63
C GLN A 60 14.77 -3.08 -6.22
N PRO A 61 14.52 -4.38 -5.98
CA PRO A 61 14.29 -4.88 -4.63
C PRO A 61 15.50 -4.59 -3.74
N ASP A 62 15.25 -4.05 -2.54
CA ASP A 62 16.25 -3.91 -1.48
C ASP A 62 15.93 -4.87 -0.34
N GLY A 63 16.71 -5.94 -0.24
CA GLY A 63 16.40 -7.09 0.63
C GLY A 63 15.69 -8.23 -0.09
N THR A 64 15.08 -9.13 0.66
CA THR A 64 14.55 -10.42 0.14
C THR A 64 13.05 -10.60 0.37
N SER A 65 12.42 -9.69 1.10
CA SER A 65 11.01 -9.78 1.47
C SER A 65 10.26 -8.56 0.96
N LEU A 66 9.13 -8.80 0.29
CA LEU A 66 8.15 -7.77 -0.02
C LEU A 66 7.08 -7.78 1.05
N HIS A 67 6.79 -6.62 1.61
CA HIS A 67 5.76 -6.45 2.61
C HIS A 67 4.65 -5.54 2.09
N VAL A 68 3.45 -5.72 2.62
CA VAL A 68 2.29 -4.87 2.33
C VAL A 68 1.56 -4.45 3.61
N ASN A 69 0.98 -3.26 3.56
CA ASN A 69 -0.08 -2.83 4.47
C ASN A 69 -1.38 -2.77 3.65
N ALA A 70 -2.30 -3.68 3.95
CA ALA A 70 -3.52 -3.83 3.20
C ALA A 70 -4.65 -4.37 4.08
N THR A 71 -5.87 -3.90 3.80
CA THR A 71 -7.09 -4.50 4.33
C THR A 71 -7.76 -5.27 3.20
N VAL A 72 -7.84 -6.60 3.34
CA VAL A 72 -8.55 -7.47 2.42
C VAL A 72 -9.90 -7.82 3.03
N HIS A 73 -10.97 -7.34 2.40
CA HIS A 73 -12.34 -7.51 2.85
C HIS A 73 -12.79 -8.98 2.74
N SER A 74 -13.88 -9.32 3.42
CA SER A 74 -14.41 -10.68 3.42
C SER A 74 -14.69 -11.18 2.00
N GLY A 75 -14.02 -12.27 1.63
CA GLY A 75 -14.12 -12.86 0.30
C GLY A 75 -13.33 -12.15 -0.80
N GLY A 76 -12.55 -11.14 -0.45
CA GLY A 76 -11.52 -10.56 -1.30
C GLY A 76 -10.24 -11.39 -1.33
N SER A 77 -9.28 -10.93 -2.15
CA SER A 77 -7.92 -11.46 -2.18
C SER A 77 -6.94 -10.43 -2.71
N LEU A 78 -5.73 -10.45 -2.16
CA LEU A 78 -4.57 -9.77 -2.69
C LEU A 78 -3.51 -10.80 -3.08
N ARG A 79 -2.98 -10.70 -4.30
CA ARG A 79 -1.82 -11.46 -4.77
C ARG A 79 -0.85 -10.53 -5.49
N VAL A 80 0.43 -10.85 -5.45
CA VAL A 80 1.47 -10.07 -6.12
C VAL A 80 2.31 -10.97 -7.01
N GLU A 81 2.65 -10.46 -8.18
CA GLU A 81 3.51 -11.10 -9.16
C GLU A 81 4.68 -10.18 -9.45
N ALA A 82 5.89 -10.74 -9.56
CA ALA A 82 7.04 -10.03 -10.09
C ALA A 82 7.12 -10.27 -11.61
N ILE A 83 7.21 -9.20 -12.38
CA ILE A 83 7.37 -9.26 -13.84
C ILE A 83 8.69 -8.63 -14.27
N ASP A 84 9.25 -9.16 -15.34
CA ASP A 84 10.36 -8.54 -16.05
C ASP A 84 9.87 -7.25 -16.73
N PRO A 85 10.49 -6.09 -16.46
CA PRO A 85 9.98 -4.81 -16.95
C PRO A 85 10.21 -4.60 -18.46
N GLY A 86 11.17 -5.32 -19.07
CA GLY A 86 11.46 -5.21 -20.51
C GLY A 86 10.51 -6.05 -21.37
N THR A 87 10.09 -7.21 -20.86
CA THR A 87 9.25 -8.17 -21.59
C THR A 87 7.81 -8.21 -21.10
N GLY A 88 7.53 -7.71 -19.90
CA GLY A 88 6.23 -7.80 -19.23
C GLY A 88 5.87 -9.21 -18.77
N LYS A 89 6.79 -10.18 -18.86
CA LYS A 89 6.55 -11.59 -18.52
C LYS A 89 6.76 -11.83 -17.02
N PRO A 90 5.97 -12.74 -16.39
CA PRO A 90 6.22 -13.14 -15.02
C PRO A 90 7.60 -13.76 -14.84
N VAL A 91 8.25 -13.47 -13.72
CA VAL A 91 9.44 -14.18 -13.29
C VAL A 91 9.02 -15.55 -12.75
N GLU A 92 9.64 -16.61 -13.26
CA GLU A 92 9.29 -17.99 -12.89
C GLU A 92 9.32 -18.22 -11.38
N GLY A 93 8.21 -18.74 -10.83
CA GLY A 93 8.04 -19.00 -9.39
C GLY A 93 7.64 -17.76 -8.58
N LEU A 94 7.72 -16.57 -9.16
CA LEU A 94 7.23 -15.31 -8.60
C LEU A 94 5.98 -14.80 -9.34
N ASP A 95 5.30 -15.70 -10.06
CA ASP A 95 4.08 -15.43 -10.82
C ASP A 95 2.81 -15.49 -9.93
N LYS A 96 1.69 -15.02 -10.46
CA LYS A 96 0.40 -14.99 -9.73
C LYS A 96 -0.06 -16.38 -9.24
N SER A 97 0.25 -17.44 -9.97
CA SER A 97 -0.19 -18.81 -9.65
C SER A 97 0.63 -19.43 -8.51
N ALA A 98 1.88 -18.97 -8.38
CA ALA A 98 2.76 -19.27 -7.26
C ALA A 98 2.50 -18.37 -6.04
N ALA A 99 1.92 -17.17 -6.22
CA ALA A 99 1.63 -16.25 -5.12
C ALA A 99 0.60 -16.81 -4.12
N VAL A 100 0.89 -16.72 -2.83
CA VAL A 100 -0.04 -17.06 -1.74
C VAL A 100 -0.95 -15.86 -1.48
N PRO A 101 -2.28 -16.03 -1.42
CA PRO A 101 -3.20 -14.90 -1.24
C PRO A 101 -3.11 -14.33 0.18
N VAL A 102 -3.08 -13.00 0.29
CA VAL A 102 -3.22 -12.27 1.55
C VAL A 102 -4.70 -12.08 1.87
N SER A 103 -5.05 -12.11 3.16
CA SER A 103 -6.40 -11.89 3.67
C SER A 103 -6.40 -11.12 5.01
N GLY A 104 -7.54 -10.51 5.36
CA GLY A 104 -7.74 -9.78 6.61
C GLY A 104 -7.15 -8.37 6.62
N ASP A 105 -7.20 -7.72 7.79
CA ASP A 105 -6.58 -6.42 8.02
C ASP A 105 -5.12 -6.60 8.47
N GLN A 106 -4.18 -6.22 7.61
CA GLN A 106 -2.75 -6.47 7.80
C GLN A 106 -1.98 -5.16 7.72
N LEU A 107 -1.39 -4.74 8.85
CA LEU A 107 -0.54 -3.55 8.90
C LEU A 107 0.88 -3.78 8.35
N ASP A 108 1.32 -5.04 8.38
CA ASP A 108 2.62 -5.51 7.92
C ASP A 108 2.50 -7.02 7.69
N THR A 109 2.38 -7.43 6.44
CA THR A 109 2.41 -8.85 6.06
C THR A 109 3.34 -9.06 4.88
N THR A 110 4.13 -10.12 4.95
CA THR A 110 5.06 -10.51 3.89
C THR A 110 4.28 -11.19 2.77
N ILE A 111 4.57 -10.82 1.53
CA ILE A 111 4.12 -11.52 0.35
C ILE A 111 4.94 -12.80 0.20
N HIS A 112 4.22 -13.91 0.07
CA HIS A 112 4.83 -15.22 -0.14
C HIS A 112 4.48 -15.76 -1.52
N TRP A 113 5.46 -16.40 -2.14
CA TRP A 113 5.24 -17.35 -3.23
C TRP A 113 5.58 -18.76 -2.70
N LYS A 114 5.05 -19.80 -3.36
CA LYS A 114 5.11 -21.18 -2.85
C LYS A 114 6.54 -21.68 -2.60
N ASP A 115 7.40 -21.53 -3.59
CA ASP A 115 8.69 -22.25 -3.62
C ASP A 115 9.91 -21.32 -3.55
N VAL A 116 9.73 -20.02 -3.83
CA VAL A 116 10.81 -19.05 -3.95
C VAL A 116 10.41 -17.70 -3.35
N ASP A 117 11.39 -16.83 -3.14
CA ASP A 117 11.21 -15.45 -2.68
C ASP A 117 11.98 -14.47 -3.60
N LEU A 118 12.10 -13.20 -3.18
CA LEU A 118 12.77 -12.18 -3.98
C LEU A 118 14.29 -12.36 -4.08
N SER A 119 14.92 -13.23 -3.28
CA SER A 119 16.36 -13.54 -3.43
C SER A 119 16.69 -14.07 -4.83
N LYS A 120 15.73 -14.71 -5.52
CA LYS A 120 15.86 -15.16 -6.92
C LYS A 120 16.08 -14.02 -7.91
N ILE A 121 15.67 -12.79 -7.56
CA ILE A 121 15.82 -11.62 -8.42
C ILE A 121 17.27 -11.12 -8.44
N GLY A 122 17.97 -11.17 -7.30
CA GLY A 122 19.29 -10.55 -7.13
C GLY A 122 19.23 -9.05 -7.41
N ASP A 123 20.26 -8.50 -8.05
CA ASP A 123 20.37 -7.06 -8.36
C ASP A 123 19.53 -6.62 -9.59
N ARG A 124 18.62 -7.46 -10.07
CA ARG A 124 17.80 -7.13 -11.25
C ARG A 124 16.61 -6.27 -10.87
N GLN A 125 16.23 -5.37 -11.77
CA GLN A 125 14.98 -4.64 -11.63
C GLN A 125 13.78 -5.52 -11.98
N VAL A 126 12.69 -5.35 -11.25
CA VAL A 126 11.39 -5.97 -11.50
C VAL A 126 10.28 -4.93 -11.41
N ALA A 127 9.16 -5.17 -12.10
CA ALA A 127 7.92 -4.47 -11.77
C ALA A 127 7.02 -5.41 -10.95
N LEU A 128 6.28 -4.86 -10.00
CA LEU A 128 5.33 -5.60 -9.19
C LEU A 128 3.94 -5.41 -9.77
N LYS A 129 3.23 -6.51 -10.01
CA LYS A 129 1.84 -6.51 -10.44
C LYS A 129 0.95 -7.03 -9.33
N PHE A 130 0.14 -6.14 -8.78
CA PHE A 130 -0.82 -6.43 -7.72
C PHE A 130 -2.16 -6.81 -8.35
N TYR A 131 -2.71 -7.93 -7.92
CA TYR A 131 -4.05 -8.39 -8.29
C TYR A 131 -4.97 -8.19 -7.08
N LEU A 132 -6.01 -7.38 -7.26
CA LEU A 132 -6.83 -6.83 -6.19
C LEU A 132 -8.29 -7.24 -6.40
N SER A 133 -8.93 -7.82 -5.39
CA SER A 133 -10.36 -8.06 -5.36
C SER A 133 -10.87 -7.81 -3.94
N GLY A 134 -11.68 -6.78 -3.72
CA GLY A 134 -12.13 -6.44 -2.36
C GLY A 134 -10.97 -6.07 -1.44
N VAL A 135 -10.09 -5.16 -1.88
CA VAL A 135 -8.84 -4.80 -1.18
C VAL A 135 -8.68 -3.29 -1.11
N ASP A 136 -8.26 -2.80 0.05
CA ASP A 136 -7.63 -1.51 0.25
C ASP A 136 -6.12 -1.71 0.44
N LEU A 137 -5.31 -1.38 -0.57
CA LEU A 137 -3.85 -1.44 -0.50
C LEU A 137 -3.31 -0.06 -0.10
N TYR A 138 -2.74 0.05 1.10
CA TYR A 138 -2.22 1.32 1.61
C TYR A 138 -0.75 1.56 1.25
N ALA A 139 0.08 0.52 1.38
CA ALA A 139 1.50 0.61 1.06
C ALA A 139 2.11 -0.76 0.76
N PHE A 140 3.28 -0.74 0.12
CA PHE A 140 4.19 -1.86 -0.02
C PHE A 140 5.63 -1.35 0.14
N TRP A 141 6.54 -2.22 0.57
CA TRP A 141 7.96 -1.90 0.74
C TRP A 141 8.79 -3.19 0.73
N PHE A 142 10.06 -3.09 0.40
CA PHE A 142 11.03 -4.16 0.63
C PHE A 142 11.61 -4.04 2.04
N ASP A 143 12.01 -5.14 2.64
CA ASP A 143 12.56 -5.17 4.01
C ASP A 143 13.80 -4.27 4.18
N GLY A 144 14.64 -4.15 3.14
CA GLY A 144 15.78 -3.24 3.09
C GLY A 144 15.42 -1.75 3.11
N ASP A 145 14.23 -1.38 2.60
CA ASP A 145 13.74 0.02 2.60
C ASP A 145 13.56 0.57 4.03
N ARG A 146 13.54 -0.30 5.05
CA ARG A 146 13.35 0.08 6.46
C ARG A 146 14.63 -0.14 7.26
N PRO A 147 15.19 0.91 7.90
CA PRO A 147 16.35 0.74 8.76
C PRO A 147 16.05 -0.17 9.96
N ALA A 148 17.01 -1.01 10.31
CA ALA A 148 16.93 -1.92 11.45
C ALA A 148 16.64 -1.14 12.75
N GLY A 149 15.54 -1.48 13.43
CA GLY A 149 15.13 -0.88 14.71
C GLY A 149 13.89 0.04 14.67
N GLY A 150 13.26 0.23 13.50
CA GLY A 150 12.07 1.08 13.37
C GLY A 150 10.73 0.35 13.44
N ARG A 151 10.38 -0.26 14.58
CA ARG A 151 8.97 -0.59 14.89
C ARG A 151 8.43 0.39 15.90
#